data_AF-A0A531N783-F1
#
_entry.id   AF-A0A531N783-F1
#
_cell.length_a   1.000
_cell.length_b   1.000
_cell.length_c   1.000
_cell.angle_alpha   90.00
_cell.angle_beta   90.00
_cell.angle_gamma   90.00
#
_symmetry.space_group_name_H-M   'P 1'
#
loop_
_entity.id
_entity.type
_entity.pdbx_description
1 polymer ?
#
loop_
_entity_poly.entity_id
_entity_poly.type
_entity_poly.pdbx_seq_one_letter_code
_entity_poly.pdbx_strand_id
1 'polypeptide(L)'
;MSKLTTAPRDVFQTFMNFPLVEDLDTLKADVAIIGMPYGDPYTIDELINDQTNAPTAVRRASKRISQALDRYDFDIGGPVFAGQDIKV
;
A
#
# COMPACT_ATOMS: atom_id res chain seq x y z
N MET A 1 -16.87 7.14 -18.70
CA MET A 1 -16.38 6.49 -17.47
C MET A 1 -16.19 7.55 -16.41
N SER A 2 -16.65 7.31 -15.17
CA SER A 2 -16.34 8.19 -14.03
C SER A 2 -14.88 8.01 -13.63
N LYS A 3 -14.18 9.07 -13.23
CA LYS A 3 -12.84 8.95 -12.64
C LYS A 3 -12.96 8.22 -11.30
N LEU A 4 -12.37 7.03 -11.19
CA LEU A 4 -12.49 6.16 -10.01
C LEU A 4 -11.36 6.37 -8.98
N THR A 5 -10.21 6.90 -9.43
CA THR A 5 -9.00 7.05 -8.61
C THR A 5 -8.63 8.52 -8.46
N THR A 6 -7.91 8.84 -7.40
CA THR A 6 -7.27 10.14 -7.21
C THR A 6 -5.81 9.90 -6.85
N ALA A 7 -4.91 10.61 -7.50
CA ALA A 7 -3.48 10.55 -7.21
C ALA A 7 -3.21 10.78 -5.71
N PRO A 8 -2.30 10.01 -5.11
CA PRO A 8 -1.78 10.28 -3.77
C PRO A 8 -1.11 11.66 -3.67
N ARG A 9 -0.99 12.18 -2.44
CA ARG A 9 -0.19 13.38 -2.14
C ARG A 9 1.25 13.22 -2.64
N ASP A 10 1.90 14.31 -3.04
CA ASP A 10 3.24 14.34 -3.70
C ASP A 10 4.44 13.88 -2.84
N VAL A 11 4.21 13.27 -1.67
CA VAL A 11 5.26 12.75 -0.79
C VAL A 11 4.95 11.29 -0.46
N PHE A 12 5.92 10.40 -0.71
CA PHE A 12 5.76 8.95 -0.56
C PHE A 12 4.52 8.45 -1.30
N GLN A 13 4.47 8.68 -2.62
CA GLN A 13 3.27 8.43 -3.44
C GLN A 13 2.88 6.95 -3.52
N THR A 14 3.84 6.03 -3.58
CA THR A 14 3.58 4.58 -3.67
C THR A 14 4.24 3.79 -2.54
N PHE A 15 3.74 2.58 -2.28
CA PHE A 15 4.31 1.65 -1.31
C PHE A 15 5.51 0.95 -1.95
N MET A 16 6.65 0.88 -1.26
CA MET A 16 7.89 0.26 -1.76
C MET A 16 8.38 0.80 -3.12
N ASN A 17 7.94 1.99 -3.54
CA ASN A 17 8.16 2.53 -4.89
C ASN A 17 7.60 1.65 -6.03
N PHE A 18 6.56 0.86 -5.77
CA PHE A 18 5.84 0.15 -6.84
C PHE A 18 5.21 1.13 -7.85
N PRO A 19 4.90 0.67 -9.07
CA PRO A 19 4.32 1.53 -10.11
C PRO A 19 3.02 2.21 -9.64
N LEU A 20 2.88 3.50 -9.96
CA LEU A 20 1.60 4.20 -9.78
C LEU A 20 0.72 3.94 -11.00
N VAL A 21 -0.49 3.41 -10.76
CA VAL A 21 -1.50 3.19 -11.80
C VAL A 21 -2.78 3.88 -11.36
N GLU A 22 -3.23 4.86 -12.14
CA GLU A 22 -4.51 5.54 -11.92
C GLU A 22 -5.64 4.96 -12.79
N ASP A 23 -5.28 4.37 -13.94
CA ASP A 23 -6.23 3.72 -14.85
C ASP A 23 -6.33 2.21 -14.56
N LEU A 24 -7.40 1.85 -13.86
CA LEU A 24 -7.66 0.47 -13.44
C LEU A 24 -7.92 -0.48 -14.61
N ASP A 25 -8.38 0.02 -15.77
CA ASP A 25 -8.62 -0.82 -16.96
C ASP A 25 -7.30 -1.31 -17.57
N THR A 26 -6.18 -0.66 -17.23
CA THR A 26 -4.82 -1.01 -17.70
C THR A 26 -4.00 -1.81 -16.70
N LEU A 27 -4.54 -2.05 -15.50
CA LEU A 27 -3.82 -2.70 -14.41
C LEU A 27 -3.48 -4.16 -14.77
N LYS A 28 -2.19 -4.50 -14.72
CA LYS A 28 -1.69 -5.86 -14.96
C LYS A 28 -0.78 -6.28 -13.81
N ALA A 29 -1.36 -6.58 -12.65
CA ALA A 29 -0.62 -7.00 -11.46
C ALA A 29 -1.30 -8.20 -10.80
N ASP A 30 -0.54 -9.00 -10.06
CA ASP A 30 -1.09 -10.09 -9.24
C ASP A 30 -1.69 -9.52 -7.93
N VAL A 31 -1.13 -8.42 -7.44
CA VAL A 31 -1.55 -7.71 -6.23
C VAL A 31 -1.51 -6.20 -6.48
N ALA A 32 -2.49 -5.47 -5.96
CA ALA A 32 -2.51 -4.01 -5.98
C ALA A 32 -2.66 -3.43 -4.57
N ILE A 33 -2.04 -2.28 -4.33
CA ILE A 33 -2.10 -1.56 -3.05
C ILE A 33 -2.87 -0.25 -3.24
N ILE A 34 -4.00 -0.12 -2.53
CA ILE A 34 -4.85 1.07 -2.58
C ILE A 34 -4.79 1.77 -1.22
N GLY A 35 -4.57 3.09 -1.23
CA GLY A 35 -4.64 3.90 -0.03
C GLY A 35 -6.02 4.56 0.08
N MET A 36 -6.77 4.25 1.14
CA MET A 36 -8.06 4.86 1.44
C MET A 36 -7.93 5.76 2.68
N PRO A 37 -7.66 7.08 2.52
CA PRO A 37 -7.45 7.97 3.65
C PRO A 37 -8.74 8.33 4.37
N TYR A 38 -9.91 8.14 3.75
CA TYR A 38 -11.20 8.50 4.33
C TYR A 38 -12.06 7.26 4.47
N GLY A 39 -12.73 7.15 5.61
CA GLY A 39 -13.73 6.13 5.90
C GLY A 39 -14.99 6.77 6.47
N ASP A 40 -15.96 5.92 6.82
CA ASP A 40 -17.18 6.34 7.50
C ASP A 40 -17.02 6.03 9.00
N PRO A 41 -16.94 7.05 9.88
CA PRO A 41 -16.76 6.83 11.30
C PRO A 41 -18.05 6.24 11.92
N TYR A 42 -17.92 5.35 12.90
CA TYR A 42 -19.07 4.77 13.59
C TYR A 42 -19.70 5.75 14.59
N THR A 43 -18.89 6.68 15.11
CA THR A 43 -19.32 7.72 16.04
C THR A 43 -18.76 9.09 15.67
N ILE A 44 -19.39 10.15 16.15
CA ILE A 44 -18.90 11.53 15.92
C ILE A 44 -17.51 11.73 16.52
N ASP A 45 -17.20 11.10 17.65
CA ASP A 45 -15.89 11.23 18.29
C ASP A 45 -14.76 10.61 17.45
N GLU A 46 -15.08 9.63 16.59
CA GLU A 46 -14.14 9.03 15.65
C GLU A 46 -13.89 9.87 14.40
N LEU A 47 -14.77 10.85 14.10
CA LEU A 47 -14.66 11.68 12.89
C LEU A 47 -13.36 12.50 12.88
N ILE A 48 -12.90 12.95 14.05
CA ILE A 48 -11.66 13.72 14.19
C ILE A 48 -10.52 12.75 14.51
N ASN A 49 -9.86 12.24 13.47
CA ASN A 49 -8.72 11.35 13.64
C ASN A 49 -7.59 11.60 12.62
N ASP A 50 -6.39 11.13 12.95
CA ASP A 50 -5.19 11.27 12.11
C ASP A 50 -5.07 10.16 11.05
N GLN A 51 -6.06 9.27 10.92
CA GLN A 51 -5.98 8.11 10.00
C GLN A 51 -5.99 8.54 8.53
N THR A 52 -6.43 9.77 8.23
CA THR A 52 -6.31 10.36 6.88
C THR A 52 -4.86 10.50 6.40
N ASN A 53 -3.89 10.43 7.31
CA ASN A 53 -2.47 10.43 7.00
C ASN A 53 -1.85 9.02 6.96
N ALA A 54 -2.60 7.99 7.36
CA ALA A 54 -2.10 6.62 7.45
C ALA A 54 -1.55 6.08 6.13
N PRO A 55 -2.20 6.24 4.95
CA PRO A 55 -1.63 5.75 3.69
C PRO A 55 -0.24 6.33 3.40
N THR A 56 -0.05 7.63 3.63
CA THR A 56 1.26 8.29 3.46
C THR A 56 2.28 7.79 4.48
N ALA A 57 1.87 7.62 5.75
CA ALA A 57 2.74 7.11 6.81
C ALA A 57 3.22 5.68 6.54
N VAL A 58 2.33 4.79 6.09
CA VAL A 58 2.64 3.41 5.70
C VAL A 58 3.60 3.38 4.52
N ARG A 59 3.35 4.18 3.47
CA ARG A 59 4.26 4.30 2.32
C ARG A 59 5.65 4.80 2.72
N ARG A 60 5.73 5.79 3.62
CA ARG A 60 7.01 6.26 4.17
C ARG A 60 7.77 5.15 4.92
N ALA A 61 7.07 4.35 5.71
CA ALA A 61 7.66 3.25 6.47
C ALA A 61 8.05 2.04 5.60
N SER A 62 7.40 1.88 4.44
CA SER A 62 7.50 0.70 3.56
C SER A 62 8.95 0.30 3.23
N LYS A 63 9.83 1.27 2.96
CA LYS A 63 11.23 1.01 2.63
C LYS A 63 11.98 0.27 3.75
N ARG A 64 11.67 0.57 5.01
CA ARG A 64 12.35 -0.04 6.16
C ARG A 64 11.83 -1.45 6.44
N ILE A 65 10.51 -1.64 6.35
CA ILE A 65 9.89 -2.94 6.65
C ILE A 65 10.16 -4.00 5.58
N SER A 66 10.50 -3.57 4.37
CA SER A 66 10.70 -4.46 3.23
C SER A 66 12.16 -4.85 3.03
N GLN A 67 13.00 -4.63 4.03
CA GLN A 67 14.40 -5.02 3.99
C GLN A 67 14.54 -6.51 4.30
N ALA A 68 15.53 -7.14 3.68
CA ALA A 68 15.96 -8.50 3.98
C ALA A 68 14.88 -9.58 3.75
N LEU A 69 14.34 -9.58 2.52
CA LEU A 69 13.39 -10.56 2.00
C LEU A 69 13.92 -12.01 2.01
N ASP A 70 15.24 -12.15 2.12
CA ASP A 70 15.99 -13.39 2.22
C ASP A 70 16.04 -13.96 3.65
N ARG A 71 15.60 -13.21 4.66
CA ARG A 71 15.56 -13.69 6.05
C ARG A 71 14.49 -14.76 6.23
N TYR A 72 14.80 -15.69 7.14
CA TYR A 72 13.87 -16.73 7.54
C TYR A 72 12.70 -16.12 8.32
N ASP A 73 11.50 -16.27 7.77
CA ASP A 73 10.25 -15.97 8.44
C ASP A 73 9.73 -17.24 9.12
N PHE A 74 9.49 -17.17 10.44
CA PHE A 74 9.08 -18.33 11.23
C PHE A 74 7.61 -18.70 11.04
N ASP A 75 6.76 -17.76 10.61
CA ASP A 75 5.35 -18.02 10.34
C ASP A 75 5.19 -18.73 8.98
N ILE A 76 6.03 -18.36 8.01
CA ILE A 76 6.04 -18.98 6.67
C ILE A 76 6.95 -20.23 6.62
N GLY A 77 7.91 -20.35 7.53
CA GLY A 77 8.86 -21.47 7.59
C GLY A 77 9.98 -21.37 6.55
N GLY A 78 10.31 -20.17 6.08
CA GLY A 78 11.28 -19.91 5.02
C GLY A 78 11.35 -18.43 4.64
N PRO A 79 12.08 -18.06 3.57
CA PRO A 79 12.07 -16.71 3.04
C PRO A 79 10.70 -16.29 2.51
N VAL A 80 10.34 -15.01 2.66
CA VAL A 80 8.99 -14.47 2.40
C VAL A 80 8.42 -14.85 1.02
N PHE A 81 9.26 -14.89 -0.02
CA PHE A 81 8.85 -15.24 -1.38
C PHE A 81 9.32 -16.61 -1.86
N ALA A 82 9.98 -17.40 -1.01
CA ALA A 82 10.54 -18.71 -1.36
C ALA A 82 11.34 -18.72 -2.70
N GLY A 83 11.98 -17.60 -3.06
CA GLY A 83 12.73 -17.45 -4.30
C GLY A 83 11.90 -17.21 -5.57
N GLN A 84 10.59 -16.92 -5.45
CA GLN A 84 9.72 -16.58 -6.56
C GLN A 84 9.67 -15.07 -6.81
N ASP A 85 9.55 -14.68 -8.07
CA ASP A 85 9.28 -13.31 -8.47
C ASP A 85 7.78 -13.00 -8.34
N ILE A 86 7.44 -11.80 -7.87
CA ILE A 86 6.05 -11.31 -7.79
C ILE A 86 5.88 -10.09 -8.68
N LYS A 87 4.76 -10.03 -9.42
CA LYS A 87 4.38 -8.86 -10.20
C LYS A 87 3.48 -7.93 -9.41
N VAL A 88 3.96 -6.70 -9.24
CA VAL A 88 3.31 -5.60 -8.52
C VAL A 88 3.04 -4.42 -9.44
#